data_AF-A0A7J3S8V0-F1
#
_entry.id   AF-A0A7J3S8V0-F1
#
_cell.length_a   1.000
_cell.length_b   1.000
_cell.length_c   1.000
_cell.angle_alpha   90.00
_cell.angle_beta   90.00
_cell.angle_gamma   90.00
#
_symmetry.space_group_name_H-M   'P 1'
#
loop_
_entity.id
_entity.type
_entity.pdbx_description
1 polymer ?
#
loop_
_entity_poly.entity_id
_entity_poly.type
_entity_poly.pdbx_seq_one_letter_code
_entity_poly.pdbx_strand_id
1 'polypeptide(L)'
;MQILTPEELREKFKDPWIAPYKKIITMVDNDLVEIVEYHPCISGSHWMIYQYPRTSKLVIKAKRDGNRHIYLTKTGKTRISLKASLNAAGIEEVTVIGDEVKVVHAGLAGAGVGAAMCRGMADGVKRVELYDLGGGSKIGRAAVITPKLEKVIIGIDDTDTKDEGATWTLAHNIGVELSKEGFEYLDHLIVQLYPQNPYKTQNCVSVALTFAVKPKTKKELIEKIIRKLEEKTLSDKTSIAVFNGILIPRELRKYSIMAKKKLVTIDEAEKVARKVGVQLIEITGAQGQIGALAAIGLSDDVEEAVKVYQK
;
A
#
# COMPACT_ATOMS: atom_id res chain seq x y z
N MET A 1 -19.00 12.54 23.68
CA MET A 1 -18.42 12.14 22.38
C MET A 1 -18.97 13.09 21.33
N GLN A 2 -18.10 13.76 20.57
CA GLN A 2 -18.50 14.63 19.46
C GLN A 2 -18.10 13.97 18.13
N ILE A 3 -18.98 13.97 17.13
CA ILE A 3 -18.67 13.50 15.77
C ILE A 3 -18.45 14.74 14.89
N LEU A 4 -17.37 14.74 14.10
CA LEU A 4 -17.05 15.84 13.18
C LEU A 4 -16.60 15.31 11.82
N THR A 5 -17.01 15.98 10.74
CA THR A 5 -16.48 15.75 9.39
C THR A 5 -15.12 16.45 9.20
N PRO A 6 -14.32 16.09 8.17
CA PRO A 6 -13.11 16.83 7.83
C PRO A 6 -13.36 18.33 7.60
N GLU A 7 -14.48 18.70 6.99
CA GLU A 7 -14.87 20.10 6.71
C GLU A 7 -15.15 20.84 8.02
N GLU A 8 -15.98 20.29 8.90
CA GLU A 8 -16.28 20.87 10.20
C GLU A 8 -15.02 21.01 11.07
N LEU A 9 -14.09 20.04 11.00
CA LEU A 9 -12.80 20.13 11.66
C LEU A 9 -11.99 21.33 11.16
N ARG A 10 -11.88 21.53 9.84
CA ARG A 10 -11.14 22.65 9.23
C ARG A 10 -11.77 24.00 9.56
N GLU A 11 -13.09 24.06 9.69
CA GLU A 11 -13.79 25.28 10.11
C GLU A 11 -13.57 25.59 11.59
N LYS A 12 -13.70 24.57 12.44
CA LYS A 12 -13.66 24.71 13.90
C LYS A 12 -12.25 24.92 14.44
N PHE A 13 -11.24 24.31 13.83
CA PHE A 13 -9.89 24.30 14.37
C PHE A 13 -8.89 24.91 13.38
N LYS A 14 -8.48 26.14 13.66
CA LYS A 14 -7.56 26.94 12.83
C LYS A 14 -6.28 27.31 13.59
N ASP A 15 -6.01 26.61 14.69
CA ASP A 15 -4.88 26.88 15.55
C ASP A 15 -3.54 26.62 14.82
N PRO A 16 -2.49 27.41 15.12
CA PRO A 16 -1.18 27.26 14.48
C PRO A 16 -0.48 25.92 14.79
N TRP A 17 -1.02 25.14 15.74
CA TRP A 17 -0.48 23.85 16.17
C TRP A 17 -1.03 22.66 15.38
N ILE A 18 -1.94 22.91 14.43
CA ILE A 18 -2.57 21.87 13.63
C ILE A 18 -1.83 21.74 12.30
N ALA A 19 -1.36 20.53 12.05
CA ALA A 19 -0.69 20.16 10.81
C ALA A 19 -1.51 19.04 10.14
N PRO A 20 -2.49 19.39 9.28
CA PRO A 20 -3.38 18.42 8.64
C PRO A 20 -2.61 17.40 7.81
N TYR A 21 -3.02 16.14 7.89
CA TYR A 21 -2.50 15.08 7.02
C TYR A 21 -3.06 15.29 5.62
N LYS A 22 -2.29 14.94 4.59
CA LYS A 22 -2.74 15.10 3.21
C LYS A 22 -3.82 14.09 2.87
N LYS A 23 -3.59 12.82 3.19
CA LYS A 23 -4.50 11.70 2.90
C LYS A 23 -4.28 10.55 3.88
N ILE A 24 -5.34 9.81 4.20
CA ILE A 24 -5.29 8.55 4.95
C ILE A 24 -6.07 7.49 4.18
N ILE A 25 -5.46 6.32 4.01
CA ILE A 25 -6.01 5.16 3.29
C ILE A 25 -5.91 3.96 4.23
N THR A 26 -6.99 3.18 4.34
CA THR A 26 -7.01 1.95 5.13
C THR A 26 -7.42 0.78 4.26
N MET A 27 -6.50 -0.16 4.08
CA MET A 27 -6.73 -1.41 3.36
C MET A 27 -6.90 -2.55 4.36
N VAL A 28 -7.87 -3.44 4.11
CA VAL A 28 -8.21 -4.54 5.01
C VAL A 28 -8.00 -5.87 4.29
N ASP A 29 -7.38 -6.82 4.99
CA ASP A 29 -7.21 -8.20 4.57
C ASP A 29 -7.40 -9.11 5.79
N ASN A 30 -8.56 -9.77 5.89
CA ASN A 30 -8.97 -10.56 7.06
C ASN A 30 -8.87 -9.75 8.37
N ASP A 31 -8.03 -10.19 9.32
CA ASP A 31 -7.78 -9.54 10.60
C ASP A 31 -6.68 -8.47 10.53
N LEU A 32 -6.12 -8.20 9.35
CA LEU A 32 -5.07 -7.22 9.13
C LEU A 32 -5.61 -5.93 8.52
N VAL A 33 -5.03 -4.82 8.95
CA VAL A 33 -5.28 -3.49 8.38
C VAL A 33 -3.94 -2.81 8.09
N GLU A 34 -3.71 -2.46 6.83
CA GLU A 34 -2.60 -1.61 6.40
C GLU A 34 -3.10 -0.16 6.30
N ILE A 35 -2.58 0.70 7.18
CA ILE A 35 -2.91 2.11 7.28
C ILE A 35 -1.80 2.89 6.60
N VAL A 36 -2.15 3.64 5.54
CA VAL A 36 -1.24 4.52 4.81
C VAL A 36 -1.59 5.96 5.11
N GLU A 37 -0.68 6.70 5.73
CA GLU A 37 -0.87 8.11 6.10
C GLU A 37 0.15 8.98 5.36
N TYR A 38 -0.31 10.05 4.71
CA TYR A 38 0.56 11.05 4.07
C TYR A 38 0.76 12.24 5.02
N HIS A 39 1.88 12.23 5.73
CA HIS A 39 2.17 13.17 6.80
C HIS A 39 2.71 14.51 6.27
N PRO A 40 2.36 15.67 6.85
CA PRO A 40 2.87 16.98 6.40
C PRO A 40 4.32 17.22 6.83
N CYS A 41 4.73 16.76 8.01
CA CYS A 41 6.10 16.86 8.49
C CYS A 41 6.90 15.63 8.03
N ILE A 42 7.78 15.73 7.03
CA ILE A 42 8.39 14.56 6.40
C ILE A 42 9.34 13.79 7.35
N SER A 43 10.37 14.44 7.89
CA SER A 43 11.38 13.77 8.73
C SER A 43 10.98 13.73 10.20
N GLY A 44 10.35 14.79 10.72
CA GLY A 44 9.94 14.87 12.12
C GLY A 44 8.91 13.80 12.52
N SER A 45 8.12 13.32 11.55
CA SER A 45 7.11 12.28 11.76
C SER A 45 7.71 10.89 11.94
N HIS A 46 9.00 10.68 11.66
CA HIS A 46 9.70 9.43 11.96
C HIS A 46 9.60 9.07 13.46
N TRP A 47 9.42 10.06 14.32
CA TRP A 47 9.10 9.85 15.73
C TRP A 47 7.90 8.91 15.93
N MET A 48 6.83 9.05 15.15
CA MET A 48 5.66 8.16 15.26
C MET A 48 5.95 6.74 14.78
N ILE A 49 6.74 6.59 13.72
CA ILE A 49 7.17 5.29 13.19
C ILE A 49 7.98 4.51 14.22
N TYR A 50 8.81 5.22 14.99
CA TYR A 50 9.53 4.64 16.11
C TYR A 50 8.59 4.31 17.29
N GLN A 51 7.70 5.22 17.64
CA GLN A 51 6.91 5.13 18.88
C GLN A 51 5.72 4.18 18.79
N TYR A 52 4.92 4.25 17.73
CA TYR A 52 3.63 3.54 17.66
C TYR A 52 3.77 2.02 17.81
N PRO A 53 4.73 1.34 17.15
CA PRO A 53 4.96 -0.10 17.37
C PRO A 53 5.38 -0.46 18.80
N ARG A 54 6.02 0.47 19.52
CA ARG A 54 6.47 0.27 20.90
C ARG A 54 5.35 0.53 21.90
N THR A 55 4.44 1.44 21.59
CA THR A 55 3.28 1.76 22.42
C THR A 55 2.12 0.78 22.21
N SER A 56 1.89 0.38 20.97
CA SER A 56 0.67 -0.30 20.53
C SER A 56 0.94 -1.71 20.05
N LYS A 57 0.54 -2.69 20.87
CA LYS A 57 0.68 -4.13 20.56
C LYS A 57 -0.02 -4.58 19.28
N LEU A 58 -1.00 -3.81 18.82
CA LEU A 58 -1.72 -4.08 17.57
C LEU A 58 -0.85 -3.81 16.32
N VAL A 59 0.18 -2.96 16.42
CA VAL A 59 1.03 -2.58 15.29
C VAL A 59 2.11 -3.64 15.10
N ILE A 60 1.99 -4.42 14.02
CA ILE A 60 2.92 -5.50 13.66
C ILE A 60 4.19 -4.92 13.02
N LYS A 61 4.03 -3.95 12.12
CA LYS A 61 5.14 -3.33 11.37
C LYS A 61 4.81 -1.87 11.14
N ALA A 62 5.83 -1.01 11.22
CA ALA A 62 5.74 0.37 10.75
C ALA A 62 6.92 0.66 9.83
N LYS A 63 6.66 1.33 8.71
CA LYS A 63 7.69 1.83 7.80
C LYS A 63 7.34 3.23 7.29
N ARG A 64 8.37 3.96 6.86
CA ARG A 64 8.22 5.27 6.22
C ARG A 64 8.93 5.27 4.88
N ASP A 65 8.31 5.90 3.91
CA ASP A 65 8.88 6.22 2.62
C ASP A 65 8.55 7.69 2.31
N GLY A 66 9.55 8.57 2.33
CA GLY A 66 9.34 10.01 2.26
C GLY A 66 8.33 10.50 3.31
N ASN A 67 7.22 11.06 2.87
CA ASN A 67 6.13 11.53 3.73
C ASN A 67 5.02 10.49 3.95
N ARG A 68 5.12 9.31 3.33
CA ARG A 68 4.18 8.19 3.42
C ARG A 68 4.55 7.31 4.60
N HIS A 69 3.63 7.16 5.54
CA HIS A 69 3.72 6.27 6.69
C HIS A 69 2.85 5.05 6.44
N ILE A 70 3.37 3.87 6.74
CA ILE A 70 2.65 2.62 6.55
C ILE A 70 2.71 1.84 7.86
N TYR A 71 1.54 1.61 8.45
CA TYR A 71 1.38 0.76 9.63
C TYR A 71 0.61 -0.49 9.23
N LEU A 72 1.20 -1.66 9.45
CA LEU A 72 0.48 -2.92 9.42
C LEU A 72 0.01 -3.23 10.83
N THR A 73 -1.30 -3.41 11.00
CA THR A 73 -1.92 -3.65 12.29
C THR A 73 -2.80 -4.90 12.27
N LYS A 74 -2.99 -5.53 13.43
CA LYS A 74 -4.12 -6.44 13.66
C LYS A 74 -5.34 -5.64 14.12
N THR A 75 -6.51 -6.09 13.70
CA THR A 75 -7.78 -5.69 14.31
C THR A 75 -7.81 -6.10 15.78
N GLY A 76 -8.50 -5.30 16.59
CA GLY A 76 -8.66 -5.53 18.03
C GLY A 76 -8.50 -4.27 18.85
N LYS A 77 -8.48 -4.47 20.18
CA LYS A 77 -8.29 -3.44 21.19
C LYS A 77 -7.10 -3.78 22.06
N THR A 78 -6.30 -2.78 22.39
CA THR A 78 -5.21 -2.90 23.37
C THR A 78 -5.27 -1.73 24.34
N ARG A 79 -4.96 -2.00 25.61
CA ARG A 79 -4.66 -0.91 26.54
C ARG A 79 -3.29 -0.36 26.20
N ILE A 80 -3.17 0.97 26.18
CA ILE A 80 -1.88 1.65 26.13
C ILE A 80 -1.72 2.50 27.38
N SER A 81 -0.51 2.52 27.94
CA SER A 81 -0.16 3.37 29.08
C SER A 81 0.78 4.45 28.58
N LEU A 82 0.25 5.64 28.33
CA LEU A 82 1.03 6.74 27.77
C LEU A 82 1.88 7.39 28.86
N LYS A 83 3.18 7.55 28.60
CA LYS A 83 4.09 8.31 29.44
C LYS A 83 4.84 9.34 28.61
N ALA A 84 4.82 10.59 29.07
CA ALA A 84 5.51 11.70 28.42
C ALA A 84 6.99 11.34 28.18
N SER A 85 7.52 11.79 27.03
CA SER A 85 8.89 11.55 26.56
C SER A 85 9.29 10.10 26.27
N LEU A 86 8.48 9.11 26.65
CA LEU A 86 8.79 7.69 26.43
C LEU A 86 7.91 7.05 25.36
N ASN A 87 6.59 7.13 25.54
CA ASN A 87 5.60 6.50 24.67
C ASN A 87 4.32 7.35 24.67
N ALA A 88 4.44 8.57 24.17
CA ALA A 88 3.41 9.60 24.29
C ALA A 88 2.26 9.48 23.27
N ALA A 89 2.28 8.47 22.39
CA ALA A 89 1.22 8.25 21.39
C ALA A 89 1.16 6.80 20.90
N GLY A 90 -0.03 6.39 20.45
CA GLY A 90 -0.25 5.10 19.81
C GLY A 90 -1.67 4.91 19.29
N ILE A 91 -1.92 3.71 18.80
CA ILE A 91 -3.21 3.17 18.39
C ILE A 91 -3.74 2.24 19.49
N GLU A 92 -4.94 2.53 20.01
CA GLU A 92 -5.61 1.73 21.04
C GLU A 92 -6.57 0.69 20.45
N GLU A 93 -7.17 0.99 19.30
CA GLU A 93 -8.17 0.14 18.67
C GLU A 93 -8.08 0.25 17.15
N VAL A 94 -8.22 -0.90 16.49
CA VAL A 94 -8.46 -1.00 15.05
C VAL A 94 -9.65 -1.93 14.86
N THR A 95 -10.75 -1.42 14.34
CA THR A 95 -11.99 -2.21 14.14
C THR A 95 -12.51 -1.99 12.73
N VAL A 96 -12.96 -3.07 12.09
CA VAL A 96 -13.61 -3.02 10.78
C VAL A 96 -15.10 -3.27 10.99
N ILE A 97 -15.94 -2.32 10.58
CA ILE A 97 -17.39 -2.37 10.75
C ILE A 97 -18.03 -2.11 9.39
N GLY A 98 -18.61 -3.15 8.78
CA GLY A 98 -19.18 -3.04 7.44
C GLY A 98 -18.14 -2.59 6.40
N ASP A 99 -18.38 -1.44 5.79
CA ASP A 99 -17.52 -0.79 4.79
C ASP A 99 -16.61 0.31 5.38
N GLU A 100 -16.44 0.34 6.70
CA GLU A 100 -15.63 1.33 7.40
C GLU A 100 -14.53 0.70 8.24
N VAL A 101 -13.42 1.42 8.35
CA VAL A 101 -12.32 1.12 9.27
C VAL A 101 -12.26 2.22 10.31
N LYS A 102 -12.27 1.83 11.58
CA LYS A 102 -12.14 2.71 12.74
C LYS A 102 -10.77 2.52 13.36
N VAL A 103 -9.98 3.57 13.41
CA VAL A 103 -8.68 3.57 14.09
C VAL A 103 -8.71 4.56 15.25
N VAL A 104 -8.62 4.07 16.48
CA VAL A 104 -8.57 4.93 17.68
C VAL A 104 -7.13 5.25 18.01
N HIS A 105 -6.80 6.53 17.85
CA HIS A 105 -5.52 7.08 18.26
C HIS A 105 -5.66 7.70 19.65
N ALA A 106 -4.62 7.54 20.46
CA ALA A 106 -4.48 8.26 21.72
C ALA A 106 -3.08 8.82 21.87
N GLY A 107 -2.98 10.00 22.47
CA GLY A 107 -1.71 10.69 22.68
C GLY A 107 -1.77 11.71 23.81
N LEU A 108 -0.60 11.99 24.38
CA LEU A 108 -0.39 13.08 25.33
C LEU A 108 0.05 14.33 24.58
N ALA A 109 -0.27 15.51 25.13
CA ALA A 109 0.19 16.79 24.59
C ALA A 109 -0.18 17.01 23.12
N GLY A 110 0.75 17.55 22.32
CA GLY A 110 0.57 17.75 20.88
C GLY A 110 0.27 16.45 20.12
N ALA A 111 0.66 15.29 20.64
CA ALA A 111 0.30 14.01 20.01
C ALA A 111 -1.19 13.67 20.19
N GLY A 112 -1.82 14.13 21.28
CA GLY A 112 -3.27 14.04 21.47
C GLY A 112 -4.05 14.94 20.50
N VAL A 113 -3.53 16.12 20.17
CA VAL A 113 -4.07 16.99 19.11
C VAL A 113 -3.90 16.31 17.74
N GLY A 114 -2.73 15.71 17.49
CA GLY A 114 -2.44 15.00 16.25
C GLY A 114 -3.22 13.70 16.03
N ALA A 115 -3.66 13.03 17.10
CA ALA A 115 -4.51 11.85 17.07
C ALA A 115 -5.90 12.14 16.48
N ALA A 116 -6.42 13.35 16.69
CA ALA A 116 -7.77 13.75 16.35
C ALA A 116 -7.83 14.74 15.19
N MET A 117 -7.20 15.90 15.36
CA MET A 117 -7.40 17.06 14.48
C MET A 117 -6.54 16.94 13.23
N CYS A 118 -5.26 16.62 13.37
CA CYS A 118 -4.36 16.52 12.23
C CYS A 118 -4.76 15.40 11.27
N ARG A 119 -5.10 14.21 11.80
CA ARG A 119 -5.57 13.08 11.00
C ARG A 119 -6.97 13.30 10.44
N GLY A 120 -7.87 13.84 11.26
CA GLY A 120 -9.28 14.00 10.91
C GLY A 120 -9.56 14.87 9.70
N MET A 121 -8.65 15.79 9.38
CA MET A 121 -8.75 16.69 8.24
C MET A 121 -8.21 16.10 6.92
N ALA A 122 -7.71 14.86 6.93
CA ALA A 122 -7.09 14.26 5.75
C ALA A 122 -8.11 13.86 4.68
N ASP A 123 -7.70 13.90 3.42
CA ASP A 123 -8.45 13.24 2.35
C ASP A 123 -8.58 11.74 2.64
N GLY A 124 -9.71 11.14 2.29
CA GLY A 124 -10.04 9.75 2.61
C GLY A 124 -10.65 9.51 4.01
N VAL A 125 -10.67 10.50 4.91
CA VAL A 125 -11.38 10.39 6.20
C VAL A 125 -12.86 10.72 6.00
N LYS A 126 -13.76 9.87 6.52
CA LYS A 126 -15.22 10.12 6.52
C LYS A 126 -15.64 11.02 7.67
N ARG A 127 -15.14 10.72 8.87
CA ARG A 127 -15.46 11.44 10.11
C ARG A 127 -14.46 11.10 11.22
N VAL A 128 -14.50 11.90 12.27
CA VAL A 128 -13.79 11.65 13.52
C VAL A 128 -14.78 11.56 14.67
N GLU A 129 -14.58 10.59 15.56
CA GLU A 129 -15.26 10.51 16.86
C GLU A 129 -14.30 11.01 17.94
N LEU A 130 -14.55 12.21 18.46
CA LEU A 130 -13.78 12.79 19.56
C LEU A 130 -14.28 12.24 20.90
N TYR A 131 -13.39 11.52 21.59
CA TYR A 131 -13.65 11.03 22.95
C TYR A 131 -13.10 12.01 23.98
N ASP A 132 -11.83 12.41 23.82
CA ASP A 132 -11.12 13.31 24.74
C ASP A 132 -10.36 14.37 23.93
N LEU A 133 -10.58 15.66 24.23
CA LEU A 133 -9.82 16.76 23.63
C LEU A 133 -8.45 16.87 24.30
N GLY A 134 -7.39 16.49 23.58
CA GLY A 134 -6.00 16.57 24.03
C GLY A 134 -5.39 17.98 23.92
N GLY A 135 -4.20 18.14 24.49
CA GLY A 135 -3.42 19.39 24.48
C GLY A 135 -2.70 19.62 25.82
N GLY A 136 -1.47 20.16 25.77
CA GLY A 136 -0.67 20.37 27.00
C GLY A 136 -0.33 19.06 27.72
N SER A 137 -0.77 18.87 28.97
CA SER A 137 -0.57 17.62 29.72
C SER A 137 -1.73 16.62 29.61
N LYS A 138 -2.80 16.96 28.89
CA LYS A 138 -4.01 16.13 28.81
C LYS A 138 -3.91 15.07 27.72
N ILE A 139 -4.55 13.92 27.97
CA ILE A 139 -4.73 12.85 26.99
C ILE A 139 -5.75 13.32 25.95
N GLY A 140 -5.38 13.23 24.68
CA GLY A 140 -6.30 13.30 23.56
C GLY A 140 -6.58 11.91 23.02
N ARG A 141 -7.85 11.65 22.71
CA ARG A 141 -8.30 10.37 22.15
C ARG A 141 -9.39 10.60 21.13
N ALA A 142 -9.20 10.04 19.95
CA ALA A 142 -10.18 10.11 18.88
C ALA A 142 -10.12 8.89 17.97
N ALA A 143 -11.27 8.54 17.41
CA ALA A 143 -11.35 7.58 16.33
C ALA A 143 -11.34 8.30 14.99
N VAL A 144 -10.48 7.87 14.08
CA VAL A 144 -10.48 8.28 12.68
C VAL A 144 -11.19 7.19 11.89
N ILE A 145 -12.27 7.55 11.19
CA ILE A 145 -13.08 6.62 10.42
C ILE A 145 -12.82 6.86 8.93
N THR A 146 -12.43 5.81 8.23
CA THR A 146 -12.12 5.79 6.80
C THR A 146 -12.94 4.71 6.09
N PRO A 147 -13.13 4.80 4.76
CA PRO A 147 -13.69 3.69 4.00
C PRO A 147 -12.76 2.46 4.06
N LYS A 148 -13.35 1.27 4.08
CA LYS A 148 -12.67 0.01 3.88
C LYS A 148 -12.28 -0.14 2.41
N LEU A 149 -10.98 -0.26 2.16
CA LEU A 149 -10.42 -0.57 0.85
C LEU A 149 -9.73 -1.95 0.87
N GLU A 150 -9.48 -2.50 -0.31
CA GLU A 150 -8.68 -3.70 -0.54
C GLU A 150 -7.38 -3.31 -1.24
N LYS A 151 -6.29 -4.00 -0.89
CA LYS A 151 -5.01 -3.86 -1.59
C LYS A 151 -5.00 -4.79 -2.80
N VAL A 152 -4.78 -4.22 -3.99
CA VAL A 152 -4.63 -4.96 -5.23
C VAL A 152 -3.27 -4.65 -5.81
N ILE A 153 -2.50 -5.70 -6.10
CA ILE A 153 -1.17 -5.60 -6.70
C ILE A 153 -1.22 -6.23 -8.09
N ILE A 154 -0.84 -5.45 -9.10
CA ILE A 154 -0.84 -5.85 -10.49
C ILE A 154 0.60 -5.99 -10.95
N GLY A 155 1.04 -7.22 -11.17
CA GLY A 155 2.29 -7.52 -11.86
C GLY A 155 2.10 -7.36 -13.37
N ILE A 156 3.06 -6.76 -14.05
CA ILE A 156 3.06 -6.51 -15.50
C ILE A 156 4.45 -6.83 -16.03
N ASP A 157 4.53 -7.55 -17.15
CA ASP A 157 5.80 -7.86 -17.81
C ASP A 157 5.64 -8.03 -19.32
N ASP A 158 6.79 -8.03 -20.01
CA ASP A 158 6.93 -8.25 -21.45
C ASP A 158 6.04 -7.32 -22.29
N THR A 159 6.03 -6.00 -22.01
CA THR A 159 5.18 -5.04 -22.77
C THR A 159 5.91 -4.33 -23.90
N ASP A 160 7.25 -4.34 -23.88
CA ASP A 160 8.17 -3.68 -24.81
C ASP A 160 8.92 -4.68 -25.70
N THR A 161 9.57 -4.17 -26.75
CA THR A 161 10.39 -4.98 -27.66
C THR A 161 11.88 -4.73 -27.41
N LYS A 162 12.76 -5.31 -28.23
CA LYS A 162 14.21 -5.01 -28.15
C LYS A 162 14.54 -3.60 -28.61
N ASP A 163 13.73 -3.05 -29.52
CA ASP A 163 14.04 -1.81 -30.23
C ASP A 163 13.18 -0.63 -29.75
N GLU A 164 12.00 -0.89 -29.16
CA GLU A 164 11.03 0.14 -28.81
C GLU A 164 10.30 -0.15 -27.49
N GLY A 165 9.94 0.94 -26.78
CA GLY A 165 9.14 0.89 -25.56
C GLY A 165 9.95 0.72 -24.28
N ALA A 166 9.24 0.76 -23.15
CA ALA A 166 9.79 0.47 -21.83
C ALA A 166 8.66 0.03 -20.89
N THR A 167 8.74 -1.21 -20.39
CA THR A 167 7.68 -1.78 -19.55
C THR A 167 7.35 -0.94 -18.31
N TRP A 168 8.36 -0.39 -17.64
CA TRP A 168 8.13 0.44 -16.46
C TRP A 168 7.41 1.75 -16.78
N THR A 169 7.76 2.41 -17.88
CA THR A 169 7.15 3.69 -18.26
C THR A 169 5.69 3.50 -18.64
N LEU A 170 5.39 2.46 -19.44
CA LEU A 170 4.02 2.15 -19.83
C LEU A 170 3.16 1.83 -18.60
N ALA A 171 3.63 0.94 -17.72
CA ALA A 171 2.94 0.59 -16.49
C ALA A 171 2.72 1.81 -15.58
N HIS A 172 3.73 2.66 -15.42
CA HIS A 172 3.61 3.88 -14.61
C HIS A 172 2.55 4.84 -15.17
N ASN A 173 2.57 5.08 -16.49
CA ASN A 173 1.63 5.98 -17.13
C ASN A 173 0.19 5.47 -17.04
N ILE A 174 -0.03 4.15 -17.19
CA ILE A 174 -1.34 3.53 -16.95
C ILE A 174 -1.80 3.77 -15.50
N GLY A 175 -0.92 3.58 -14.50
CA GLY A 175 -1.23 3.87 -13.10
C GLY A 175 -1.61 5.33 -12.85
N VAL A 176 -0.89 6.28 -13.46
CA VAL A 176 -1.19 7.72 -13.36
C VAL A 176 -2.51 8.08 -14.03
N GLU A 177 -2.81 7.52 -15.20
CA GLU A 177 -4.11 7.71 -15.88
C GLU A 177 -5.26 7.22 -14.99
N LEU A 178 -5.13 6.02 -14.42
CA LEU A 178 -6.14 5.44 -13.53
C LEU A 178 -6.28 6.24 -12.24
N SER A 179 -5.20 6.85 -11.74
CA SER A 179 -5.29 7.76 -10.60
C SER A 179 -6.14 8.98 -10.89
N LYS A 180 -6.04 9.56 -12.09
CA LYS A 180 -6.90 10.67 -12.54
C LYS A 180 -8.36 10.23 -12.71
N GLU A 181 -8.60 8.94 -12.98
CA GLU A 181 -9.92 8.32 -13.04
C GLU A 181 -10.49 7.96 -11.64
N GLY A 182 -9.77 8.25 -10.56
CA GLY A 182 -10.26 8.11 -9.18
C GLY A 182 -9.81 6.84 -8.45
N PHE A 183 -8.90 6.04 -9.01
CA PHE A 183 -8.28 4.92 -8.31
C PHE A 183 -7.12 5.38 -7.41
N GLU A 184 -7.00 4.83 -6.21
CA GLU A 184 -5.87 5.16 -5.32
C GLU A 184 -4.62 4.37 -5.75
N TYR A 185 -3.82 4.98 -6.64
CA TYR A 185 -2.53 4.44 -7.08
C TYR A 185 -1.46 4.74 -6.03
N LEU A 186 -0.95 3.69 -5.38
CA LEU A 186 -0.10 3.82 -4.19
C LEU A 186 1.38 3.67 -4.47
N ASP A 187 1.75 2.77 -5.38
CA ASP A 187 3.16 2.39 -5.58
C ASP A 187 3.43 1.81 -6.96
N HIS A 188 4.70 1.91 -7.35
CA HIS A 188 5.27 1.39 -8.59
C HIS A 188 6.65 0.80 -8.27
N LEU A 189 6.79 -0.52 -8.38
CA LEU A 189 8.05 -1.19 -8.10
C LEU A 189 8.59 -1.90 -9.34
N ILE A 190 9.85 -1.62 -9.66
CA ILE A 190 10.62 -2.35 -10.67
C ILE A 190 11.31 -3.53 -10.00
N VAL A 191 11.15 -4.72 -10.57
CA VAL A 191 11.79 -5.96 -10.12
C VAL A 191 12.75 -6.45 -11.18
N GLN A 192 14.04 -6.45 -10.81
CA GLN A 192 15.11 -6.98 -11.65
C GLN A 192 15.04 -8.50 -11.67
N LEU A 193 14.91 -9.14 -12.84
CA LEU A 193 14.91 -10.60 -12.99
C LEU A 193 16.29 -11.13 -13.40
N TYR A 194 16.35 -12.41 -13.77
CA TYR A 194 17.58 -13.13 -14.13
C TYR A 194 18.34 -12.47 -15.31
N PRO A 195 19.49 -11.81 -15.08
CA PRO A 195 20.16 -11.04 -16.12
C PRO A 195 20.71 -11.88 -17.27
N GLN A 196 20.95 -13.18 -17.07
CA GLN A 196 21.43 -14.08 -18.13
C GLN A 196 20.29 -14.77 -18.90
N ASN A 197 19.04 -14.30 -18.74
CA ASN A 197 17.94 -14.75 -19.61
C ASN A 197 18.28 -14.43 -21.08
N PRO A 198 18.22 -15.38 -22.02
CA PRO A 198 18.46 -15.11 -23.45
C PRO A 198 17.23 -14.48 -24.14
N TYR A 199 16.05 -14.57 -23.53
CA TYR A 199 14.79 -14.06 -24.06
C TYR A 199 14.43 -12.65 -23.59
N LYS A 200 15.30 -12.00 -22.81
CA LYS A 200 15.07 -10.65 -22.28
C LYS A 200 15.07 -9.57 -23.37
N THR A 201 14.39 -8.47 -23.09
CA THR A 201 14.73 -7.15 -23.63
C THR A 201 16.07 -6.67 -23.04
N GLN A 202 16.40 -5.38 -23.08
CA GLN A 202 17.71 -4.92 -22.61
C GLN A 202 17.99 -5.25 -21.13
N ASN A 203 17.04 -4.95 -20.23
CA ASN A 203 17.29 -4.96 -18.77
C ASN A 203 16.64 -6.11 -18.00
N CYS A 204 15.77 -6.92 -18.62
CA CYS A 204 15.06 -8.05 -17.98
C CYS A 204 14.37 -7.63 -16.66
N VAL A 205 13.47 -6.65 -16.72
CA VAL A 205 12.75 -6.14 -15.55
C VAL A 205 11.24 -6.31 -15.73
N SER A 206 10.57 -6.66 -14.65
CA SER A 206 9.11 -6.69 -14.54
C SER A 206 8.63 -5.62 -13.55
N VAL A 207 7.35 -5.27 -13.55
CA VAL A 207 6.82 -4.20 -12.69
C VAL A 207 5.62 -4.64 -11.86
N ALA A 208 5.53 -4.15 -10.63
CA ALA A 208 4.34 -4.26 -9.78
C ALA A 208 3.72 -2.88 -9.52
N LEU A 209 2.44 -2.72 -9.84
CA LEU A 209 1.63 -1.55 -9.48
C LEU A 209 0.77 -1.89 -8.27
N THR A 210 0.74 -1.02 -7.26
CA THR A 210 -0.10 -1.21 -6.08
C THR A 210 -1.24 -0.20 -6.06
N PHE A 211 -2.47 -0.68 -5.84
CA PHE A 211 -3.67 0.13 -5.71
C PHE A 211 -4.40 -0.15 -4.40
N ALA A 212 -5.06 0.86 -3.85
CA ALA A 212 -6.15 0.69 -2.90
C ALA A 212 -7.49 0.88 -3.61
N VAL A 213 -8.39 -0.08 -3.52
CA VAL A 213 -9.68 -0.04 -4.23
C VAL A 213 -10.84 -0.33 -3.31
N LYS A 214 -12.00 0.24 -3.60
CA LYS A 214 -13.25 -0.23 -2.98
C LYS A 214 -13.52 -1.65 -3.52
N PRO A 215 -14.02 -2.59 -2.71
CA PRO A 215 -14.28 -3.96 -3.16
C PRO A 215 -15.07 -4.04 -4.48
N LYS A 216 -16.04 -3.14 -4.66
CA LYS A 216 -16.90 -3.08 -5.85
C LYS A 216 -16.25 -2.54 -7.12
N THR A 217 -15.12 -1.82 -7.03
CA THR A 217 -14.44 -1.20 -8.19
C THR A 217 -13.23 -1.99 -8.65
N LYS A 218 -12.90 -3.10 -8.00
CA LYS A 218 -11.75 -3.96 -8.34
C LYS A 218 -11.82 -4.50 -9.77
N LYS A 219 -12.99 -5.02 -10.18
CA LYS A 219 -13.18 -5.58 -11.52
C LYS A 219 -12.96 -4.51 -12.59
N GLU A 220 -13.52 -3.32 -12.36
CA GLU A 220 -13.34 -2.16 -13.24
C GLU A 220 -11.87 -1.74 -13.37
N LEU A 221 -11.10 -1.74 -12.26
CA LEU A 221 -9.66 -1.47 -12.30
C LEU A 221 -8.95 -2.45 -13.25
N ILE A 222 -9.19 -3.75 -13.07
CA ILE A 222 -8.54 -4.81 -13.85
C ILE A 222 -8.90 -4.68 -15.34
N GLU A 223 -10.18 -4.51 -15.66
CA GLU A 223 -10.66 -4.33 -17.04
C GLU A 223 -10.04 -3.09 -17.72
N LYS A 224 -9.93 -1.97 -17.00
CA LYS A 224 -9.29 -0.76 -17.52
C LYS A 224 -7.79 -0.96 -17.76
N ILE A 225 -7.09 -1.70 -16.88
CA ILE A 225 -5.67 -2.03 -17.07
C ILE A 225 -5.49 -2.91 -18.31
N ILE A 226 -6.31 -3.97 -18.45
CA ILE A 226 -6.27 -4.88 -19.61
C ILE A 226 -6.42 -4.07 -20.89
N ARG A 227 -7.51 -3.29 -21.02
CA ARG A 227 -7.77 -2.49 -22.23
C ARG A 227 -6.62 -1.53 -22.55
N LYS A 228 -6.09 -0.82 -21.55
CA LYS A 228 -4.98 0.12 -21.77
C LYS A 228 -3.68 -0.59 -22.19
N LEU A 229 -3.47 -1.84 -21.75
CA LEU A 229 -2.33 -2.65 -22.19
C LEU A 229 -2.54 -3.17 -23.61
N GLU A 230 -3.73 -3.69 -23.95
CA GLU A 230 -4.08 -4.13 -25.31
C GLU A 230 -3.87 -2.99 -26.33
N GLU A 231 -4.22 -1.76 -25.97
CA GLU A 231 -4.08 -0.57 -26.84
C GLU A 231 -2.63 -0.13 -27.03
N LYS A 232 -1.74 -0.35 -26.06
CA LYS A 232 -0.45 0.35 -25.97
C LYS A 232 0.78 -0.57 -25.96
N THR A 233 0.60 -1.87 -25.72
CA THR A 233 1.72 -2.80 -25.67
C THR A 233 2.29 -3.03 -27.08
N LEU A 234 3.61 -3.17 -27.16
CA LEU A 234 4.33 -3.43 -28.42
C LEU A 234 4.72 -4.91 -28.58
N SER A 235 4.46 -5.73 -27.56
CA SER A 235 4.91 -7.11 -27.45
C SER A 235 3.77 -8.10 -27.68
N ASP A 236 4.11 -9.26 -28.25
CA ASP A 236 3.23 -10.42 -28.44
C ASP A 236 3.20 -11.36 -27.22
N LYS A 237 3.80 -10.93 -26.10
CA LYS A 237 4.06 -11.76 -24.91
C LYS A 237 3.56 -11.13 -23.62
N THR A 238 2.77 -10.08 -23.73
CA THR A 238 2.31 -9.28 -22.60
C THR A 238 1.32 -10.06 -21.75
N SER A 239 1.56 -10.05 -20.45
CA SER A 239 0.70 -10.67 -19.45
C SER A 239 0.69 -9.85 -18.17
N ILE A 240 -0.38 -10.03 -17.39
CA ILE A 240 -0.48 -9.48 -16.04
C ILE A 240 -0.77 -10.57 -15.02
N ALA A 241 -0.38 -10.29 -13.78
CA ALA A 241 -0.73 -11.07 -12.60
C ALA A 241 -1.51 -10.17 -11.64
N VAL A 242 -2.56 -10.68 -11.02
CA VAL A 242 -3.42 -9.94 -10.10
C VAL A 242 -3.42 -10.62 -8.74
N PHE A 243 -2.92 -9.92 -7.72
CA PHE A 243 -2.93 -10.37 -6.33
C PHE A 243 -3.78 -9.46 -5.45
N ASN A 244 -4.61 -10.09 -4.62
CA ASN A 244 -5.45 -9.42 -3.64
C ASN A 244 -4.95 -9.80 -2.26
N GLY A 245 -4.40 -8.84 -1.52
CA GLY A 245 -3.91 -9.12 -0.17
C GLY A 245 -2.84 -8.13 0.30
N ILE A 246 -2.67 -8.07 1.62
CA ILE A 246 -1.69 -7.21 2.27
C ILE A 246 -0.34 -7.91 2.40
N LEU A 247 -0.36 -9.19 2.81
CA LEU A 247 0.86 -9.98 3.02
C LEU A 247 1.18 -10.84 1.81
N ILE A 248 2.40 -10.71 1.30
CA ILE A 248 2.89 -11.53 0.20
C ILE A 248 3.11 -12.97 0.69
N PRO A 249 2.48 -13.98 0.05
CA PRO A 249 2.68 -15.37 0.43
C PRO A 249 4.14 -15.78 0.29
N ARG A 250 4.67 -16.51 1.29
CA ARG A 250 6.08 -16.95 1.29
C ARG A 250 6.46 -17.75 0.04
N GLU A 251 5.53 -18.56 -0.48
CA GLU A 251 5.73 -19.33 -1.71
C GLU A 251 5.87 -18.44 -2.95
N LEU A 252 5.09 -17.36 -3.03
CA LEU A 252 5.20 -16.38 -4.10
C LEU A 252 6.54 -15.65 -4.03
N ARG A 253 6.97 -15.24 -2.82
CA ARG A 253 8.30 -14.66 -2.63
C ARG A 253 9.43 -15.61 -3.04
N LYS A 254 9.35 -16.90 -2.69
CA LYS A 254 10.35 -17.90 -3.12
C LYS A 254 10.42 -18.01 -4.64
N TYR A 255 9.27 -18.02 -5.31
CA TYR A 255 9.19 -18.00 -6.76
C TYR A 255 9.88 -16.77 -7.36
N SER A 256 9.61 -15.57 -6.84
CA SER A 256 10.28 -14.35 -7.31
C SER A 256 11.80 -14.43 -7.15
N ILE A 257 12.30 -14.87 -5.98
CA ILE A 257 13.75 -15.06 -5.76
C ILE A 257 14.34 -16.06 -6.76
N MET A 258 13.60 -17.10 -7.12
CA MET A 258 14.01 -18.08 -8.12
C MET A 258 14.09 -17.46 -9.52
N ALA A 259 13.07 -16.69 -9.93
CA ALA A 259 13.02 -15.98 -11.21
C ALA A 259 14.13 -14.91 -11.34
N LYS A 260 14.67 -14.41 -10.23
CA LYS A 260 15.85 -13.53 -10.20
C LYS A 260 17.17 -14.27 -10.44
N LYS A 261 17.24 -15.57 -10.19
CA LYS A 261 18.50 -16.35 -10.13
C LYS A 261 18.68 -17.34 -11.27
N LYS A 262 17.60 -17.78 -11.90
CA LYS A 262 17.63 -18.75 -12.99
C LYS A 262 16.41 -18.60 -13.89
N LEU A 263 16.46 -19.29 -15.03
CA LEU A 263 15.29 -19.48 -15.89
C LEU A 263 14.21 -20.25 -15.13
N VAL A 264 12.97 -19.81 -15.33
CA VAL A 264 11.75 -20.44 -14.84
C VAL A 264 10.78 -20.60 -16.00
N THR A 265 9.91 -21.59 -15.91
CA THR A 265 8.93 -21.92 -16.95
C THR A 265 7.56 -21.34 -16.65
N ILE A 266 6.72 -21.22 -17.69
CA ILE A 266 5.32 -20.80 -17.56
C ILE A 266 4.57 -21.78 -16.64
N ASP A 267 4.76 -23.09 -16.83
CA ASP A 267 4.17 -24.13 -15.97
C ASP A 267 4.50 -23.94 -14.48
N GLU A 268 5.73 -23.55 -14.14
CA GLU A 268 6.12 -23.25 -12.76
C GLU A 268 5.40 -22.00 -12.25
N ALA A 269 5.31 -20.94 -13.07
CA ALA A 269 4.58 -19.73 -12.74
C ALA A 269 3.11 -20.02 -12.45
N GLU A 270 2.42 -20.72 -13.35
CA GLU A 270 1.02 -21.08 -13.18
C GLU A 270 0.76 -21.96 -11.96
N LYS A 271 1.63 -22.95 -11.70
CA LYS A 271 1.53 -23.81 -10.51
C LYS A 271 1.62 -22.99 -9.23
N VAL A 272 2.56 -22.03 -9.16
CA VAL A 272 2.69 -21.14 -8.01
C VAL A 272 1.48 -20.22 -7.91
N ALA A 273 1.05 -19.59 -9.00
CA ALA A 273 -0.08 -18.68 -9.03
C ALA A 273 -1.37 -19.35 -8.52
N ARG A 274 -1.69 -20.56 -9.02
CA ARG A 274 -2.83 -21.37 -8.53
C ARG A 274 -2.72 -21.67 -7.03
N LYS A 275 -1.52 -22.04 -6.56
CA LYS A 275 -1.28 -22.37 -5.14
C LYS A 275 -1.48 -21.18 -4.21
N VAL A 276 -1.14 -19.97 -4.66
CA VAL A 276 -1.20 -18.74 -3.84
C VAL A 276 -2.42 -17.86 -4.12
N GLY A 277 -3.31 -18.28 -5.03
CA GLY A 277 -4.51 -17.52 -5.38
C GLY A 277 -4.25 -16.26 -6.20
N VAL A 278 -3.16 -16.21 -6.98
CA VAL A 278 -2.89 -15.13 -7.93
C VAL A 278 -3.54 -15.47 -9.27
N GLN A 279 -4.27 -14.51 -9.83
CA GLN A 279 -4.86 -14.66 -11.17
C GLN A 279 -3.83 -14.23 -12.22
N LEU A 280 -3.56 -15.09 -13.19
CA LEU A 280 -2.77 -14.76 -14.39
C LEU A 280 -3.72 -14.44 -15.54
N ILE A 281 -3.43 -13.39 -16.29
CA ILE A 281 -4.23 -12.93 -17.43
C ILE A 281 -3.28 -12.63 -18.59
N GLU A 282 -3.50 -13.33 -19.70
CA GLU A 282 -2.80 -13.06 -20.96
C GLU A 282 -3.42 -11.86 -21.64
N ILE A 283 -2.57 -10.94 -22.10
CA ILE A 283 -2.99 -9.79 -22.91
C ILE A 283 -2.70 -10.10 -24.38
N THR A 284 -1.45 -10.42 -24.69
CA THR A 284 -1.03 -10.84 -26.03
C THR A 284 -0.30 -12.18 -26.05
N GLY A 285 0.25 -12.64 -24.91
CA GLY A 285 0.81 -13.99 -24.80
C GLY A 285 1.26 -14.36 -23.38
N ALA A 286 1.42 -15.67 -23.13
CA ALA A 286 1.66 -16.25 -21.80
C ALA A 286 3.06 -16.00 -21.21
N GLN A 287 4.05 -15.64 -22.02
CA GLN A 287 5.45 -15.57 -21.56
C GLN A 287 5.65 -14.55 -20.43
N GLY A 288 5.00 -13.38 -20.50
CA GLY A 288 5.08 -12.34 -19.48
C GLY A 288 4.49 -12.75 -18.12
N GLN A 289 3.74 -13.86 -18.03
CA GLN A 289 3.23 -14.36 -16.75
C GLN A 289 4.37 -14.62 -15.75
N ILE A 290 5.54 -15.02 -16.26
CA ILE A 290 6.72 -15.34 -15.45
C ILE A 290 7.12 -14.14 -14.60
N GLY A 291 7.42 -13.00 -15.25
CA GLY A 291 7.88 -11.82 -14.54
C GLY A 291 6.74 -11.04 -13.90
N ALA A 292 5.53 -11.04 -14.48
CA ALA A 292 4.37 -10.44 -13.85
C ALA A 292 4.11 -11.06 -12.47
N LEU A 293 4.13 -12.40 -12.36
CA LEU A 293 4.03 -13.09 -11.09
C LEU A 293 5.22 -12.78 -10.16
N ALA A 294 6.44 -12.75 -10.70
CA ALA A 294 7.65 -12.48 -9.93
C ALA A 294 7.64 -11.07 -9.33
N ALA A 295 7.09 -10.08 -10.05
CA ALA A 295 7.00 -8.71 -9.60
C ALA A 295 6.19 -8.58 -8.30
N ILE A 296 5.05 -9.28 -8.22
CA ILE A 296 4.18 -9.26 -7.04
C ILE A 296 4.91 -9.80 -5.80
N GLY A 297 5.68 -10.88 -5.94
CA GLY A 297 6.31 -11.55 -4.81
C GLY A 297 7.41 -10.76 -4.09
N LEU A 298 7.81 -9.61 -4.65
CA LEU A 298 8.79 -8.68 -4.03
C LEU A 298 8.22 -7.26 -3.84
N SER A 299 6.92 -7.06 -4.07
CA SER A 299 6.25 -5.76 -3.99
C SER A 299 6.32 -5.07 -2.62
N ASP A 300 6.69 -5.80 -1.55
CA ASP A 300 6.86 -5.28 -0.20
C ASP A 300 8.33 -5.12 0.24
N ASP A 301 9.29 -5.45 -0.63
CA ASP A 301 10.74 -5.46 -0.37
C ASP A 301 11.54 -4.83 -1.51
N VAL A 302 11.65 -3.51 -1.45
CA VAL A 302 12.28 -2.68 -2.48
C VAL A 302 13.77 -2.97 -2.68
N GLU A 303 14.48 -3.34 -1.60
CA GLU A 303 15.92 -3.64 -1.66
C GLU A 303 16.17 -4.95 -2.41
N GLU A 304 15.39 -5.99 -2.11
CA GLU A 304 15.50 -7.27 -2.79
C GLU A 304 14.95 -7.20 -4.24
N ALA A 305 13.93 -6.38 -4.49
CA ALA A 305 13.37 -6.17 -5.82
C ALA A 305 14.41 -5.69 -6.84
N VAL A 306 15.24 -4.70 -6.46
CA VAL A 306 16.24 -4.11 -7.37
C VAL A 306 17.57 -4.88 -7.39
N LYS A 307 17.82 -5.73 -6.39
CA LYS A 307 19.07 -6.48 -6.26
C LYS A 307 19.35 -7.35 -7.50
N VAL A 308 20.56 -7.27 -8.01
CA VAL A 308 21.04 -8.11 -9.11
C VAL A 308 21.73 -9.35 -8.55
N TYR A 309 21.37 -10.54 -9.03
CA TYR A 309 22.14 -11.76 -8.75
C TYR A 309 23.09 -12.01 -9.93
N GLN A 310 24.38 -11.82 -9.68
CA GLN A 310 25.45 -12.28 -10.57
C GLN A 310 25.90 -13.66 -10.09
N LYS A 311 26.22 -14.56 -11.02
CA LYS A 311 26.77 -15.88 -10.67
C LYS A 311 28.05 -15.72 -9.86
#